data_AF-A0A1I0P672-F1
#
_entry.id   AF-A0A1I0P672-F1
#
_cell.length_a   1.000
_cell.length_b   1.000
_cell.length_c   1.000
_cell.angle_alpha   90.00
_cell.angle_beta   90.00
_cell.angle_gamma   90.00
#
_symmetry.space_group_name_H-M   'P 1'
#
loop_
_entity.id
_entity.type
_entity.pdbx_description
1 polymer ?
#
loop_
_entity_poly.entity_id
_entity_poly.type
_entity_poly.pdbx_seq_one_letter_code
_entity_poly.pdbx_strand_id
1 'polypeptide(L)'
;MKKQRLSILALVAILGIATYASDRTDAEMKAIASQQLLGAMSRNASLVNKNLTQELKNDYLSVYSAEGRGFVVVSRDDVFPAVLGKSSSVIDMNNLPEGFSWWLREASNSMQRRLETGNWYVRTRTGVTVEPFLTTKWNQGTPYNLLCPSVASEHCPTGCGATAIAQIMKYYQYPAQGQGTGSYSKNGVPKTKEIKGVYDWSNMSDTYAKTQTTLTTTTEAVATLMSDVGAAIGMDYTISYGGSRLSNCARALVDNFQYDSLSLRILYRTLYTDMEWQGLVYNELTNKRPILYAGNPEDGSSGHAFVFHGLDADGKVYVNWGWSGSCDGYYDMNILQPGSEAAQKGDYSSYNQMLIGFNPSKTPAEGAVDYSSWYTDSICILSIDQDYLMLTARGIYNRNYRSFRGKIFIAMENSNGKEDDNVNILIYDTEDEDGSPVEPNYGFVFNTEDHEQLGTVECINLRDNTVKPGTYLVTFVTQGIHEAEPSPIRQIGGLICQYKLVKGANGELSITESPASTPITAITSPTAKQVGTRTFYDLNGRRVGNNLDILGKGVYIKDGKKVMK
;
A
#
# COMPACT_ATOMS: atom_id res chain seq x y z
N MET A 1 86.20 -16.42 15.59
CA MET A 1 85.03 -17.29 15.36
C MET A 1 83.78 -16.42 15.21
N LYS A 2 83.25 -16.31 13.99
CA LYS A 2 82.00 -15.57 13.68
C LYS A 2 80.80 -16.37 14.18
N LYS A 3 79.87 -15.74 14.91
CA LYS A 3 78.50 -16.25 15.11
C LYS A 3 77.51 -15.16 14.69
N GLN A 4 76.89 -15.39 13.54
CA GLN A 4 75.71 -14.67 13.07
C GLN A 4 74.53 -15.00 14.02
N ARG A 5 73.77 -13.99 14.43
CA ARG A 5 72.45 -14.16 15.05
C ARG A 5 71.42 -13.62 14.06
N LEU A 6 70.60 -14.54 13.56
CA LEU A 6 69.50 -14.33 12.63
C LEU A 6 68.32 -13.75 13.43
N SER A 7 67.81 -12.60 12.99
CA SER A 7 66.56 -12.01 13.49
C SER A 7 65.37 -12.68 12.77
N ILE A 8 64.47 -13.31 13.51
CA ILE A 8 63.23 -13.89 12.98
C ILE A 8 62.14 -12.82 13.07
N LEU A 9 61.66 -12.37 11.91
CA LEU A 9 60.47 -11.53 11.75
C LEU A 9 59.23 -12.42 11.95
N ALA A 10 58.39 -12.11 12.94
CA ALA A 10 57.09 -12.73 13.11
C ALA A 10 56.06 -12.03 12.20
N LEU A 11 55.58 -12.75 11.17
CA LEU A 11 54.50 -12.31 10.30
C LEU A 11 53.17 -12.61 11.01
N VAL A 12 52.46 -11.58 11.47
CA VAL A 12 51.09 -11.70 12.00
C VAL A 12 50.14 -11.72 10.79
N ALA A 13 49.60 -12.90 10.47
CA ALA A 13 48.52 -13.05 9.50
C ALA A 13 47.21 -12.62 10.16
N ILE A 14 46.68 -11.46 9.75
CA ILE A 14 45.31 -11.04 10.06
C ILE A 14 44.39 -11.89 9.19
N LEU A 15 43.82 -12.96 9.77
CA LEU A 15 42.71 -13.69 9.18
C LEU A 15 41.47 -12.78 9.22
N GLY A 16 41.17 -12.14 8.10
CA GLY A 16 39.86 -11.54 7.87
C GLY A 16 38.83 -12.66 7.78
N ILE A 17 38.02 -12.82 8.84
CA ILE A 17 36.81 -13.64 8.77
C ILE A 17 35.81 -12.83 7.93
N ALA A 18 35.72 -13.14 6.64
CA ALA A 18 34.52 -12.82 5.88
C ALA A 18 33.40 -13.69 6.46
N THR A 19 32.55 -13.12 7.32
CA THR A 19 31.30 -13.75 7.71
C THR A 19 30.39 -13.73 6.48
N TYR A 20 30.43 -14.81 5.71
CA TYR A 20 29.35 -15.09 4.77
C TYR A 20 28.10 -15.39 5.61
N ALA A 21 26.97 -14.78 5.24
CA ALA A 21 25.66 -15.12 5.76
C ALA A 21 25.43 -16.64 5.64
N SER A 22 24.83 -17.24 6.66
CA SER A 22 24.63 -18.68 6.76
C SER A 22 23.14 -19.00 6.92
N ASP A 23 22.70 -20.10 6.31
CA ASP A 23 21.40 -20.68 6.60
C ASP A 23 21.24 -20.88 8.11
N ARG A 24 20.17 -20.34 8.69
CA ARG A 24 19.75 -20.69 10.04
C ARG A 24 19.49 -22.19 10.10
N THR A 25 20.16 -22.84 11.05
CA THR A 25 19.96 -24.25 11.33
C THR A 25 18.55 -24.53 11.85
N ASP A 26 18.09 -25.78 11.70
CA ASP A 26 16.81 -26.22 12.28
C ASP A 26 16.76 -26.02 13.80
N ALA A 27 17.90 -26.13 14.48
CA ALA A 27 18.00 -25.89 15.93
C ALA A 27 17.78 -24.42 16.27
N GLU A 28 18.38 -23.49 15.52
CA GLU A 28 18.20 -22.05 15.72
C GLU A 28 16.76 -21.62 15.43
N MET A 29 16.16 -22.10 14.34
CA MET A 29 14.76 -21.79 14.01
C MET A 29 13.79 -22.30 15.08
N LYS A 30 13.99 -23.53 15.56
CA LYS A 30 13.20 -24.08 16.67
C LYS A 30 13.39 -23.27 17.95
N ALA A 31 14.60 -22.81 18.25
CA ALA A 31 14.87 -21.96 19.42
C ALA A 31 14.15 -20.61 19.32
N ILE A 32 14.22 -19.95 18.15
CA ILE A 32 13.46 -18.72 17.86
C ILE A 32 11.97 -18.96 18.05
N ALA A 33 11.42 -20.00 17.43
CA ALA A 33 10.00 -20.31 17.53
C ALA A 33 9.56 -20.61 18.98
N SER A 34 10.36 -21.37 19.71
CA SER A 34 10.13 -21.67 21.12
C SER A 34 10.11 -20.42 21.98
N GLN A 35 11.03 -19.47 21.73
CA GLN A 35 11.06 -18.20 22.45
C GLN A 35 9.79 -17.39 22.20
N GLN A 36 9.31 -17.35 20.95
CA GLN A 36 8.12 -16.59 20.57
C GLN A 36 6.82 -17.19 21.14
N LEU A 37 6.67 -18.51 21.10
CA LEU A 37 5.41 -19.18 21.45
C LEU A 37 5.35 -19.67 22.89
N LEU A 38 6.47 -20.17 23.45
CA LEU A 38 6.49 -20.88 24.73
C LEU A 38 7.00 -20.00 25.90
N GLY A 39 7.64 -18.86 25.62
CA GLY A 39 8.14 -17.94 26.64
C GLY A 39 9.10 -18.62 27.61
N ALA A 40 8.84 -18.54 28.92
CA ALA A 40 9.70 -19.15 29.95
C ALA A 40 9.89 -20.69 29.79
N MET A 41 8.91 -21.40 29.20
CA MET A 41 9.01 -22.85 28.96
C MET A 41 10.03 -23.23 27.90
N SER A 42 10.48 -22.26 27.08
CA SER A 42 11.55 -22.47 26.08
C SER A 42 12.87 -22.95 26.68
N ARG A 43 13.09 -22.78 27.99
CA ARG A 43 14.31 -23.20 28.69
C ARG A 43 14.39 -24.72 28.94
N ASN A 44 13.32 -25.47 28.68
CA ASN A 44 13.28 -26.92 28.86
C ASN A 44 13.06 -27.63 27.52
N ALA A 45 14.10 -28.33 27.05
CA ALA A 45 14.09 -29.01 25.75
C ALA A 45 12.98 -30.08 25.62
N SER A 46 12.62 -30.77 26.71
CA SER A 46 11.53 -31.76 26.69
C SER A 46 10.16 -31.10 26.49
N LEU A 47 9.92 -29.96 27.14
CA LEU A 47 8.68 -29.19 26.95
C LEU A 47 8.60 -28.58 25.54
N VAL A 48 9.72 -28.13 24.98
CA VAL A 48 9.77 -27.65 23.59
C VAL A 48 9.35 -28.76 22.63
N ASN A 49 10.00 -29.92 22.69
CA ASN A 49 9.72 -31.03 21.78
C ASN A 49 8.29 -31.57 21.90
N LYS A 50 7.67 -31.43 23.08
CA LYS A 50 6.29 -31.87 23.31
C LYS A 50 5.25 -30.89 22.75
N ASN A 51 5.53 -29.59 22.77
CA ASN A 51 4.50 -28.56 22.55
C ASN A 51 4.69 -27.73 21.28
N LEU A 52 5.79 -27.91 20.54
CA LEU A 52 6.08 -27.19 19.31
C LEU A 52 5.94 -28.13 18.10
N THR A 53 5.12 -27.74 17.13
CA THR A 53 4.94 -28.45 15.86
C THR A 53 5.54 -27.63 14.72
N GLN A 54 6.20 -28.30 13.77
CA GLN A 54 6.61 -27.68 12.51
C GLN A 54 5.55 -27.97 11.45
N GLU A 55 4.78 -26.94 11.10
CA GLU A 55 3.64 -27.03 10.18
C GLU A 55 4.09 -26.97 8.71
N LEU A 56 5.16 -26.21 8.44
CA LEU A 56 5.69 -25.99 7.11
C LEU A 56 7.21 -25.80 7.17
N LYS A 57 7.90 -26.31 6.15
CA LYS A 57 9.30 -25.99 5.84
C LYS A 57 9.47 -25.95 4.32
N ASN A 58 9.96 -24.83 3.80
CA ASN A 58 10.46 -24.71 2.43
C ASN A 58 11.89 -24.15 2.48
N ASP A 59 12.52 -23.81 1.35
CA ASP A 59 13.91 -23.34 1.31
C ASP A 59 14.17 -22.01 1.99
N TYR A 60 13.15 -21.17 2.18
CA TYR A 60 13.31 -19.79 2.64
C TYR A 60 12.71 -19.53 4.03
N LEU A 61 11.71 -20.30 4.45
CA LEU A 61 11.03 -20.13 5.73
C LEU A 61 10.51 -21.44 6.34
N SER A 62 10.13 -21.36 7.61
CA SER A 62 9.42 -22.40 8.34
C SER A 62 8.27 -21.81 9.15
N VAL A 63 7.18 -22.56 9.28
CA VAL A 63 6.06 -22.21 10.17
C VAL A 63 6.06 -23.18 11.34
N TYR A 64 6.09 -22.62 12.55
CA TYR A 64 5.99 -23.39 13.78
C TYR A 64 4.74 -22.97 14.55
N SER A 65 4.03 -23.94 15.12
CA SER A 65 2.85 -23.72 15.95
C SER A 65 3.03 -24.32 17.34
N ALA A 66 2.21 -23.85 18.28
CA ALA A 66 2.04 -24.47 19.57
C ALA A 66 0.56 -24.40 19.98
N GLU A 67 0.01 -25.52 20.46
CA GLU A 67 -1.40 -25.62 20.82
C GLU A 67 -1.80 -24.53 21.84
N GLY A 68 -2.89 -23.81 21.53
CA GLY A 68 -3.38 -22.69 22.34
C GLY A 68 -2.50 -21.43 22.38
N ARG A 69 -1.40 -21.41 21.61
CA ARG A 69 -0.41 -20.31 21.60
C ARG A 69 -0.19 -19.68 20.22
N GLY A 70 -0.81 -20.25 19.19
CA GLY A 70 -0.76 -19.77 17.82
C GLY A 70 0.47 -20.24 17.06
N PHE A 71 0.96 -19.42 16.13
CA PHE A 71 2.08 -19.78 15.26
C PHE A 71 3.01 -18.60 14.96
N VAL A 72 4.21 -18.95 14.49
CA VAL A 72 5.26 -18.01 14.06
C VAL A 72 5.89 -18.47 12.76
N VAL A 73 6.15 -17.52 11.86
CA VAL A 73 6.85 -17.72 10.60
C VAL A 73 8.30 -17.24 10.78
N VAL A 74 9.24 -18.17 10.61
CA VAL A 74 10.66 -17.98 10.85
C VAL A 74 11.42 -18.04 9.53
N SER A 75 12.30 -17.07 9.28
CA SER A 75 13.18 -17.09 8.11
C SER A 75 14.31 -18.11 8.27
N ARG A 76 14.65 -18.82 7.19
CA ARG A 76 15.76 -19.77 7.13
C ARG A 76 17.12 -19.15 6.87
N ASP A 77 17.20 -17.86 6.54
CA ASP A 77 18.47 -17.22 6.16
C ASP A 77 18.74 -16.02 7.08
N ASP A 78 19.96 -15.98 7.63
CA ASP A 78 20.35 -14.99 8.63
C ASP A 78 20.41 -13.54 8.13
N VAL A 79 20.41 -13.32 6.80
CA VAL A 79 20.28 -11.98 6.20
C VAL A 79 18.90 -11.36 6.41
N PHE A 80 17.85 -12.17 6.54
CA PHE A 80 16.48 -11.69 6.77
C PHE A 80 16.14 -11.67 8.27
N PRO A 81 15.14 -10.89 8.70
CA PRO A 81 14.65 -10.95 10.07
C PRO A 81 14.23 -12.37 10.47
N ALA A 82 14.71 -12.81 11.63
CA ALA A 82 14.39 -14.14 12.16
C ALA A 82 12.89 -14.43 12.22
N VAL A 83 12.08 -13.46 12.65
CA VAL A 83 10.62 -13.57 12.70
C VAL A 83 10.02 -12.72 11.61
N LEU A 84 9.40 -13.37 10.63
CA LEU A 84 8.71 -12.74 9.49
C LEU A 84 7.24 -12.46 9.81
N GLY A 85 6.60 -13.30 10.63
CA GLY A 85 5.22 -13.09 11.04
C GLY A 85 4.84 -13.91 12.25
N LYS A 86 3.77 -13.52 12.95
CA LYS A 86 3.21 -14.23 14.10
C LYS A 86 1.71 -14.01 14.21
N SER A 87 1.00 -15.03 14.66
CA SER A 87 -0.42 -14.95 14.96
C SER A 87 -0.73 -15.73 16.24
N SER A 88 -1.72 -15.27 16.98
CA SER A 88 -2.27 -16.00 18.12
C SER A 88 -3.36 -17.01 17.71
N SER A 89 -3.77 -17.04 16.44
CA SER A 89 -4.78 -18.00 15.96
C SER A 89 -4.19 -19.39 15.83
N VAL A 90 -5.04 -20.41 15.94
CA VAL A 90 -4.69 -21.76 15.50
C VAL A 90 -4.48 -21.74 14.00
N ILE A 91 -3.47 -22.47 13.52
CA ILE A 91 -3.21 -22.68 12.10
C ILE A 91 -3.74 -24.04 11.66
N ASP A 92 -4.42 -24.09 10.53
CA ASP A 92 -4.87 -25.31 9.87
C ASP A 92 -4.31 -25.32 8.44
N MET A 93 -3.26 -26.10 8.23
CA MET A 93 -2.56 -26.17 6.94
C MET A 93 -3.42 -26.71 5.80
N ASN A 94 -4.53 -27.39 6.11
CA ASN A 94 -5.46 -27.89 5.08
C ASN A 94 -6.51 -26.86 4.68
N ASN A 95 -6.61 -25.74 5.40
CA ASN A 95 -7.64 -24.73 5.19
C ASN A 95 -7.12 -23.32 5.55
N LEU A 96 -6.02 -22.92 4.91
CA LEU A 96 -5.41 -21.62 5.12
C LEU A 96 -6.22 -20.50 4.43
N PRO A 97 -6.30 -19.30 5.03
CA PRO A 97 -6.78 -18.12 4.33
C PRO A 97 -5.99 -17.89 3.05
N GLU A 98 -6.67 -17.66 1.94
CA GLU A 98 -6.02 -17.47 0.64
C GLU A 98 -4.97 -16.36 0.66
N GLY A 99 -5.27 -15.22 1.31
CA GLY A 99 -4.33 -14.12 1.47
C GLY A 99 -3.09 -14.47 2.29
N PHE A 100 -3.21 -15.36 3.29
CA PHE A 100 -2.06 -15.81 4.06
C PHE A 100 -1.21 -16.83 3.27
N SER A 101 -1.84 -17.72 2.52
CA SER A 101 -1.16 -18.62 1.58
C SER A 101 -0.37 -17.85 0.53
N TRP A 102 -0.98 -16.78 -0.03
CA TRP A 102 -0.31 -15.83 -0.90
C TRP A 102 0.90 -15.18 -0.22
N TRP A 103 0.74 -14.68 1.00
CA TRP A 103 1.84 -14.03 1.72
C TRP A 103 3.03 -14.97 1.95
N LEU A 104 2.79 -16.23 2.33
CA LEU A 104 3.86 -17.23 2.51
C LEU A 104 4.64 -17.49 1.20
N ARG A 105 3.92 -17.58 0.08
CA ARG A 105 4.53 -17.76 -1.24
C ARG A 105 5.33 -16.53 -1.66
N GLU A 106 4.74 -15.33 -1.60
CA GLU A 106 5.41 -14.11 -2.05
C GLU A 106 6.57 -13.70 -1.14
N ALA A 107 6.51 -14.00 0.17
CA ALA A 107 7.67 -13.85 1.04
C ALA A 107 8.83 -14.76 0.60
N SER A 108 8.54 -16.00 0.22
CA SER A 108 9.54 -16.95 -0.30
C SER A 108 10.14 -16.46 -1.63
N ASN A 109 9.29 -16.07 -2.59
CA ASN A 109 9.71 -15.53 -3.88
C ASN A 109 10.55 -14.26 -3.71
N SER A 110 10.15 -13.35 -2.81
CA SER A 110 10.91 -12.14 -2.56
C SER A 110 12.25 -12.43 -1.88
N MET A 111 12.33 -13.39 -0.96
CA MET A 111 13.61 -13.76 -0.35
C MET A 111 14.58 -14.31 -1.38
N GLN A 112 14.10 -15.19 -2.27
CA GLN A 112 14.88 -15.68 -3.41
C GLN A 112 15.44 -14.53 -4.26
N ARG A 113 14.57 -13.63 -4.73
CA ARG A 113 14.98 -12.50 -5.57
C ARG A 113 16.00 -11.59 -4.88
N ARG A 114 15.86 -11.37 -3.57
CA ARG A 114 16.80 -10.53 -2.80
C ARG A 114 18.16 -11.19 -2.65
N LEU A 115 18.21 -12.51 -2.46
CA LEU A 115 19.46 -13.28 -2.44
C LEU A 115 20.17 -13.24 -3.80
N GLU A 116 19.42 -13.32 -4.90
CA GLU A 116 19.97 -13.26 -6.27
C GLU A 116 20.46 -11.87 -6.66
N THR A 117 19.76 -10.81 -6.25
CA THR A 117 20.04 -9.43 -6.67
C THR A 117 20.88 -8.62 -5.69
N GLY A 118 20.99 -9.06 -4.43
CA GLY A 118 21.61 -8.28 -3.34
C GLY A 118 20.81 -7.03 -2.94
N ASN A 119 19.55 -6.91 -3.39
CA ASN A 119 18.69 -5.78 -3.07
C ASN A 119 18.06 -5.97 -1.68
N TRP A 120 18.74 -5.50 -0.64
CA TRP A 120 18.29 -5.63 0.74
C TRP A 120 17.35 -4.50 1.15
N TYR A 121 16.25 -4.82 1.84
CA TYR A 121 15.39 -3.79 2.41
C TYR A 121 15.95 -3.25 3.71
N VAL A 122 15.72 -1.96 3.94
CA VAL A 122 16.08 -1.33 5.21
C VAL A 122 15.10 -1.79 6.28
N ARG A 123 15.62 -2.47 7.30
CA ARG A 123 14.84 -2.81 8.48
C ARG A 123 14.65 -1.58 9.36
N THR A 124 13.53 -0.88 9.17
CA THR A 124 13.18 0.25 10.04
C THR A 124 12.36 -0.24 11.23
N ARG A 125 12.90 -0.09 12.44
CA ARG A 125 12.09 -0.17 13.66
C ARG A 125 11.34 1.14 13.83
N THR A 126 10.04 1.05 14.08
CA THR A 126 9.20 2.23 14.33
C THR A 126 9.41 2.76 15.73
N GLY A 127 9.62 1.86 16.70
CA GLY A 127 9.50 2.19 18.12
C GLY A 127 8.07 2.58 18.53
N VAL A 128 7.12 2.53 17.60
CA VAL A 128 5.72 2.91 17.77
C VAL A 128 4.88 1.65 17.66
N THR A 129 3.97 1.46 18.62
CA THR A 129 2.98 0.39 18.58
C THR A 129 1.59 0.98 18.44
N VAL A 130 0.83 0.46 17.49
CA VAL A 130 -0.58 0.73 17.29
C VAL A 130 -1.30 -0.60 17.47
N GLU A 131 -2.08 -0.71 18.55
CA GLU A 131 -2.91 -1.88 18.78
C GLU A 131 -3.92 -2.07 17.64
N PRO A 132 -4.25 -3.33 17.29
CA PRO A 132 -5.21 -3.61 16.23
C PRO A 132 -6.55 -2.93 16.52
N PHE A 133 -7.01 -2.04 15.64
CA PHE A 133 -8.18 -1.18 15.92
C PHE A 133 -9.48 -1.56 15.20
N LEU A 134 -9.45 -2.52 14.27
CA LEU A 134 -10.66 -3.20 13.78
C LEU A 134 -10.99 -4.37 14.73
N THR A 135 -12.27 -4.50 15.08
CA THR A 135 -12.78 -5.57 15.96
C THR A 135 -13.41 -6.73 15.18
N THR A 136 -13.87 -6.47 13.96
CA THR A 136 -14.53 -7.45 13.11
C THR A 136 -13.60 -8.58 12.72
N LYS A 137 -14.14 -9.80 12.72
CA LYS A 137 -13.50 -10.99 12.18
C LYS A 137 -14.47 -11.63 11.18
N TRP A 138 -14.73 -10.90 10.09
CA TRP A 138 -15.70 -11.30 9.08
C TRP A 138 -15.12 -12.32 8.10
N ASN A 139 -16.00 -12.91 7.29
CA ASN A 139 -15.67 -13.95 6.32
C ASN A 139 -16.47 -13.74 5.03
N GLN A 140 -16.20 -14.56 4.02
CA GLN A 140 -16.84 -14.49 2.71
C GLN A 140 -18.02 -15.46 2.54
N GLY A 141 -18.15 -16.47 3.41
CA GLY A 141 -19.24 -17.45 3.37
C GLY A 141 -20.43 -17.06 4.23
N THR A 142 -21.23 -18.05 4.65
CA THR A 142 -22.39 -17.84 5.53
C THR A 142 -21.97 -17.21 6.88
N PRO A 143 -22.73 -16.22 7.41
CA PRO A 143 -23.95 -15.60 6.87
C PRO A 143 -23.69 -14.40 5.94
N TYR A 144 -22.42 -14.01 5.76
CA TYR A 144 -22.03 -12.80 5.05
C TYR A 144 -22.52 -12.76 3.60
N ASN A 145 -22.65 -13.92 2.95
CA ASN A 145 -23.06 -14.05 1.56
C ASN A 145 -24.53 -14.41 1.33
N LEU A 146 -25.39 -14.40 2.35
CA LEU A 146 -26.81 -14.80 2.20
C LEU A 146 -27.60 -13.97 1.19
N LEU A 147 -27.13 -12.76 0.85
CA LEU A 147 -27.71 -11.90 -0.18
C LEU A 147 -26.81 -11.74 -1.42
N CYS A 148 -25.73 -12.51 -1.51
CA CYS A 148 -24.94 -12.61 -2.73
C CYS A 148 -25.67 -13.49 -3.77
N PRO A 149 -25.36 -13.32 -5.07
CA PRO A 149 -25.97 -14.12 -6.12
C PRO A 149 -25.76 -15.62 -5.89
N SER A 150 -26.72 -16.44 -6.31
CA SER A 150 -26.60 -17.90 -6.24
C SER A 150 -26.27 -18.53 -7.58
N VAL A 151 -25.44 -19.58 -7.53
CA VAL A 151 -25.09 -20.49 -8.63
C VAL A 151 -25.38 -21.91 -8.13
N ALA A 152 -26.09 -22.72 -8.90
CA ALA A 152 -26.46 -24.10 -8.52
C ALA A 152 -27.13 -24.23 -7.13
N SER A 153 -27.93 -23.23 -6.73
CA SER A 153 -28.60 -23.13 -5.41
C SER A 153 -27.68 -22.84 -4.22
N GLU A 154 -26.41 -22.55 -4.45
CA GLU A 154 -25.47 -22.09 -3.43
C GLU A 154 -25.16 -20.61 -3.62
N HIS A 155 -25.06 -19.86 -2.52
CA HIS A 155 -24.65 -18.46 -2.56
C HIS A 155 -23.16 -18.37 -2.88
N CYS A 156 -22.80 -17.57 -3.88
CA CYS A 156 -21.41 -17.23 -4.16
C CYS A 156 -20.76 -16.58 -2.95
N PRO A 157 -19.45 -16.77 -2.71
CA PRO A 157 -18.74 -16.05 -1.66
C PRO A 157 -18.80 -14.54 -1.90
N THR A 158 -18.73 -13.72 -0.84
CA THR A 158 -18.80 -12.26 -0.98
C THR A 158 -17.69 -11.68 -1.85
N GLY A 159 -16.52 -12.33 -1.88
CA GLY A 159 -15.27 -11.82 -2.43
C GLY A 159 -14.41 -11.11 -1.38
N CYS A 160 -13.08 -11.24 -1.50
CA CYS A 160 -12.12 -10.71 -0.52
C CYS A 160 -12.15 -9.18 -0.44
N GLY A 161 -12.21 -8.50 -1.59
CA GLY A 161 -12.32 -7.03 -1.65
C GLY A 161 -13.59 -6.52 -0.96
N ALA A 162 -14.73 -7.20 -1.17
CA ALA A 162 -15.98 -6.82 -0.51
C ALA A 162 -15.92 -7.03 1.01
N THR A 163 -15.38 -8.16 1.47
CA THR A 163 -15.19 -8.40 2.91
C THR A 163 -14.25 -7.37 3.54
N ALA A 164 -13.12 -7.06 2.91
CA ALA A 164 -12.15 -6.09 3.44
C ALA A 164 -12.76 -4.68 3.54
N ILE A 165 -13.43 -4.21 2.49
CA ILE A 165 -14.11 -2.90 2.49
C ILE A 165 -15.23 -2.86 3.53
N ALA A 166 -16.06 -3.91 3.62
CA ALA A 166 -17.15 -3.96 4.58
C ALA A 166 -16.64 -3.88 6.03
N GLN A 167 -15.52 -4.53 6.35
CA GLN A 167 -14.88 -4.41 7.67
C GLN A 167 -14.38 -2.97 7.95
N ILE A 168 -13.80 -2.30 6.95
CA ILE A 168 -13.39 -0.89 7.06
C ILE A 168 -14.61 0.02 7.25
N MET A 169 -15.68 -0.18 6.49
CA MET A 169 -16.93 0.58 6.62
C MET A 169 -17.57 0.37 7.99
N LYS A 170 -17.53 -0.85 8.53
CA LYS A 170 -18.02 -1.16 9.89
C LYS A 170 -17.20 -0.48 10.98
N TYR A 171 -15.89 -0.35 10.81
CA TYR A 171 -15.05 0.44 11.72
C TYR A 171 -15.50 1.91 11.76
N TYR A 172 -15.77 2.51 10.60
CA TYR A 172 -16.27 3.88 10.53
C TYR A 172 -17.76 4.04 10.83
N GLN A 173 -18.53 2.96 10.72
CA GLN A 173 -20.00 2.96 10.74
C GLN A 173 -20.57 3.97 9.74
N TYR A 174 -20.10 3.90 8.49
CA TYR A 174 -20.42 4.87 7.45
C TYR A 174 -20.55 4.20 6.07
N PRO A 175 -21.49 4.65 5.21
CA PRO A 175 -22.51 5.69 5.43
C PRO A 175 -23.73 5.17 6.21
N ALA A 176 -24.74 6.00 6.47
CA ALA A 176 -26.03 5.49 6.96
C ALA A 176 -26.80 4.71 5.88
N GLN A 177 -26.63 5.10 4.61
CA GLN A 177 -27.29 4.49 3.47
C GLN A 177 -26.39 4.58 2.23
N GLY A 178 -26.34 3.51 1.45
CA GLY A 178 -25.71 3.50 0.13
C GLY A 178 -26.60 4.17 -0.93
N GLN A 179 -26.02 4.56 -2.07
CA GLN A 179 -26.74 5.21 -3.15
C GLN A 179 -26.26 4.79 -4.55
N GLY A 180 -27.08 5.12 -5.56
CA GLY A 180 -26.75 4.93 -6.96
C GLY A 180 -26.90 3.47 -7.40
N THR A 181 -26.06 3.08 -8.34
CA THR A 181 -26.16 1.78 -9.01
C THR A 181 -24.79 1.11 -9.03
N GLY A 182 -24.77 -0.18 -8.73
CA GLY A 182 -23.62 -1.05 -8.92
C GLY A 182 -23.86 -2.01 -10.09
N SER A 183 -22.79 -2.51 -10.67
CA SER A 183 -22.82 -3.53 -11.70
C SER A 183 -21.88 -4.65 -11.28
N TYR A 184 -22.23 -5.90 -11.56
CA TYR A 184 -21.41 -7.07 -11.23
C TYR A 184 -21.61 -8.13 -12.31
N SER A 185 -20.78 -9.18 -12.35
CA SER A 185 -21.03 -10.35 -13.21
C SER A 185 -21.31 -11.59 -12.38
N LYS A 186 -22.11 -12.49 -12.93
CA LYS A 186 -22.32 -13.83 -12.40
C LYS A 186 -21.97 -14.85 -13.47
N ASN A 187 -20.90 -15.62 -13.28
CA ASN A 187 -20.31 -16.49 -14.32
C ASN A 187 -20.14 -15.73 -15.65
N GLY A 188 -19.54 -14.54 -15.61
CA GLY A 188 -19.31 -13.69 -16.79
C GLY A 188 -20.56 -12.99 -17.35
N VAL A 189 -21.76 -13.24 -16.81
CA VAL A 189 -23.00 -12.57 -17.26
C VAL A 189 -23.19 -11.25 -16.49
N PRO A 190 -23.18 -10.07 -17.16
CA PRO A 190 -23.37 -8.80 -16.49
C PRO A 190 -24.74 -8.66 -15.81
N LYS A 191 -24.77 -7.99 -14.67
CA LYS A 191 -25.92 -7.67 -13.84
C LYS A 191 -25.78 -6.26 -13.29
N THR A 192 -26.92 -5.66 -12.97
CA THR A 192 -27.02 -4.34 -12.34
C THR A 192 -27.81 -4.48 -11.06
N LYS A 193 -27.45 -3.70 -10.03
CA LYS A 193 -28.15 -3.64 -8.76
C LYS A 193 -28.22 -2.19 -8.28
N GLU A 194 -29.41 -1.77 -7.87
CA GLU A 194 -29.57 -0.50 -7.16
C GLU A 194 -28.95 -0.62 -5.77
N ILE A 195 -28.08 0.32 -5.41
CA ILE A 195 -27.46 0.40 -4.09
C ILE A 195 -28.30 1.35 -3.24
N LYS A 196 -29.07 0.79 -2.31
CA LYS A 196 -29.98 1.53 -1.44
C LYS A 196 -30.05 1.00 -0.01
N GLY A 197 -29.14 0.09 0.36
CA GLY A 197 -29.11 -0.52 1.68
C GLY A 197 -28.97 0.54 2.77
N VAL A 198 -29.83 0.43 3.79
CA VAL A 198 -29.72 1.19 5.04
C VAL A 198 -28.88 0.35 6.00
N TYR A 199 -27.72 0.86 6.38
CA TYR A 199 -26.74 0.07 7.12
C TYR A 199 -26.98 0.19 8.62
N ASP A 200 -27.65 -0.81 9.18
CA ASP A 200 -27.83 -0.93 10.63
C ASP A 200 -26.54 -1.41 11.30
N TRP A 201 -25.61 -0.46 11.45
CA TRP A 201 -24.31 -0.71 12.06
C TRP A 201 -24.43 -1.32 13.46
N SER A 202 -25.49 -1.00 14.21
CA SER A 202 -25.67 -1.49 15.58
C SER A 202 -25.99 -2.99 15.64
N ASN A 203 -26.68 -3.52 14.63
CA ASN A 203 -27.00 -4.94 14.51
C ASN A 203 -25.94 -5.76 13.76
N MET A 204 -24.86 -5.12 13.29
CA MET A 204 -23.71 -5.82 12.73
C MET A 204 -22.74 -6.26 13.83
N SER A 205 -22.71 -7.55 14.15
CA SER A 205 -21.78 -8.13 15.14
C SER A 205 -20.35 -8.21 14.62
N ASP A 206 -19.37 -8.25 15.52
CA ASP A 206 -17.95 -8.43 15.15
C ASP A 206 -17.67 -9.83 14.59
N THR A 207 -18.45 -10.83 14.99
CA THR A 207 -18.31 -12.23 14.58
C THR A 207 -19.68 -12.86 14.34
N TYR A 208 -19.72 -13.83 13.43
CA TYR A 208 -20.90 -14.63 13.15
C TYR A 208 -20.56 -16.12 13.10
N ALA A 209 -21.50 -16.97 13.50
CA ALA A 209 -21.35 -18.41 13.41
C ALA A 209 -21.72 -18.91 12.00
N LYS A 210 -20.91 -19.81 11.44
CA LYS A 210 -21.14 -20.41 10.11
C LYS A 210 -22.48 -21.17 10.01
N THR A 211 -23.08 -21.55 11.15
CA THR A 211 -24.37 -22.23 11.24
C THR A 211 -25.57 -21.29 11.04
N GLN A 212 -25.37 -19.97 11.00
CA GLN A 212 -26.45 -18.99 10.80
C GLN A 212 -26.86 -18.89 9.32
N THR A 213 -27.52 -19.92 8.80
CA THR A 213 -27.86 -20.04 7.37
C THR A 213 -29.13 -19.29 6.95
N THR A 214 -29.75 -18.53 7.85
CA THR A 214 -31.02 -17.82 7.61
C THR A 214 -30.90 -16.33 7.89
N LEU A 215 -31.74 -15.54 7.22
CA LEU A 215 -31.84 -14.10 7.45
C LEU A 215 -32.58 -13.85 8.77
N THR A 216 -31.89 -13.12 9.63
CA THR A 216 -32.33 -12.53 10.89
C THR A 216 -31.91 -11.07 10.85
N THR A 217 -32.40 -10.22 11.76
CA THR A 217 -31.98 -8.80 11.81
C THR A 217 -30.45 -8.62 11.77
N THR A 218 -29.70 -9.46 12.50
CA THR A 218 -28.22 -9.35 12.55
C THR A 218 -27.52 -9.89 11.31
N THR A 219 -28.01 -11.00 10.72
CA THR A 219 -27.41 -11.62 9.53
C THR A 219 -27.79 -10.88 8.26
N GLU A 220 -29.01 -10.36 8.18
CA GLU A 220 -29.47 -9.51 7.08
C GLU A 220 -28.71 -8.18 7.02
N ALA A 221 -28.42 -7.56 8.18
CA ALA A 221 -27.63 -6.33 8.22
C ALA A 221 -26.26 -6.51 7.55
N VAL A 222 -25.48 -7.53 7.94
CA VAL A 222 -24.16 -7.78 7.35
C VAL A 222 -24.26 -8.29 5.91
N ALA A 223 -25.23 -9.14 5.58
CA ALA A 223 -25.40 -9.66 4.22
C ALA A 223 -25.81 -8.56 3.24
N THR A 224 -26.59 -7.57 3.69
CA THR A 224 -26.98 -6.40 2.89
C THR A 224 -25.76 -5.58 2.54
N LEU A 225 -24.93 -5.25 3.54
CA LEU A 225 -23.68 -4.53 3.33
C LEU A 225 -22.76 -5.27 2.35
N MET A 226 -22.54 -6.57 2.55
CA MET A 226 -21.67 -7.38 1.69
C MET A 226 -22.18 -7.45 0.24
N SER A 227 -23.48 -7.63 0.06
CA SER A 227 -24.12 -7.68 -1.26
C SER A 227 -24.08 -6.32 -1.96
N ASP A 228 -24.24 -5.22 -1.23
CA ASP A 228 -24.14 -3.86 -1.78
C ASP A 228 -22.70 -3.53 -2.18
N VAL A 229 -21.74 -3.78 -1.30
CA VAL A 229 -20.31 -3.57 -1.58
C VAL A 229 -19.87 -4.38 -2.79
N GLY A 230 -20.19 -5.68 -2.83
CA GLY A 230 -19.84 -6.53 -3.97
C GLY A 230 -20.40 -6.03 -5.30
N ALA A 231 -21.65 -5.59 -5.32
CA ALA A 231 -22.24 -5.01 -6.53
C ALA A 231 -21.63 -3.65 -6.90
N ALA A 232 -21.33 -2.79 -5.92
CA ALA A 232 -20.73 -1.48 -6.18
C ALA A 232 -19.31 -1.59 -6.75
N ILE A 233 -18.53 -2.57 -6.29
CA ILE A 233 -17.15 -2.74 -6.74
C ILE A 233 -17.00 -3.54 -8.04
N GLY A 234 -18.06 -3.94 -8.75
CA GLY A 234 -17.83 -4.68 -10.00
C GLY A 234 -17.45 -6.14 -9.79
N MET A 235 -17.94 -6.80 -8.72
CA MET A 235 -17.55 -8.18 -8.40
C MET A 235 -17.85 -9.15 -9.56
N ASP A 236 -16.90 -10.02 -9.89
CA ASP A 236 -17.17 -11.20 -10.71
C ASP A 236 -17.47 -12.40 -9.82
N TYR A 237 -18.76 -12.71 -9.65
CA TYR A 237 -19.22 -13.82 -8.82
C TYR A 237 -19.18 -15.13 -9.60
N THR A 238 -18.42 -16.09 -9.06
CA THR A 238 -18.51 -17.51 -9.42
C THR A 238 -18.82 -18.33 -8.17
N ILE A 239 -19.05 -19.64 -8.31
CA ILE A 239 -19.24 -20.50 -7.13
C ILE A 239 -17.95 -20.68 -6.32
N SER A 240 -16.79 -20.51 -6.95
CA SER A 240 -15.48 -20.79 -6.36
C SER A 240 -14.74 -19.55 -5.87
N TYR A 241 -15.01 -18.37 -6.43
CA TYR A 241 -14.33 -17.12 -6.07
C TYR A 241 -15.15 -15.87 -6.45
N GLY A 242 -14.77 -14.74 -5.86
CA GLY A 242 -15.24 -13.40 -6.21
C GLY A 242 -14.06 -12.43 -6.33
N GLY A 243 -13.86 -11.82 -7.50
CA GLY A 243 -12.77 -10.88 -7.77
C GLY A 243 -13.22 -9.49 -8.18
N SER A 244 -12.44 -8.46 -7.80
CA SER A 244 -12.59 -7.08 -8.28
C SER A 244 -11.23 -6.34 -8.21
N ARG A 245 -11.11 -5.22 -8.92
CA ARG A 245 -9.94 -4.34 -8.95
C ARG A 245 -10.04 -3.25 -7.88
N LEU A 246 -8.92 -2.85 -7.29
CA LEU A 246 -8.86 -1.75 -6.30
C LEU A 246 -9.34 -0.41 -6.86
N SER A 247 -9.20 -0.18 -8.17
CA SER A 247 -9.76 0.99 -8.86
C SER A 247 -11.29 1.06 -8.75
N ASN A 248 -11.97 -0.07 -8.90
CA ASN A 248 -13.42 -0.13 -8.70
C ASN A 248 -13.78 0.05 -7.23
N CYS A 249 -12.95 -0.44 -6.31
CA CYS A 249 -13.14 -0.25 -4.87
C CYS A 249 -13.12 1.24 -4.49
N ALA A 250 -12.12 1.99 -4.95
CA ALA A 250 -12.03 3.43 -4.69
C ALA A 250 -13.21 4.20 -5.29
N ARG A 251 -13.60 3.87 -6.54
CA ARG A 251 -14.75 4.50 -7.20
C ARG A 251 -16.05 4.23 -6.45
N ALA A 252 -16.31 2.98 -6.06
CA ALA A 252 -17.50 2.60 -5.30
C ALA A 252 -17.59 3.31 -3.95
N LEU A 253 -16.47 3.46 -3.24
CA LEU A 253 -16.43 4.18 -1.97
C LEU A 253 -16.90 5.62 -2.12
N VAL A 254 -16.55 6.29 -3.23
CA VAL A 254 -17.02 7.65 -3.52
C VAL A 254 -18.46 7.65 -4.01
N ASP A 255 -18.74 6.94 -5.10
CA ASP A 255 -19.99 7.07 -5.86
C ASP A 255 -21.19 6.47 -5.12
N ASN A 256 -20.98 5.31 -4.46
CA ASN A 256 -22.03 4.54 -3.81
C ASN A 256 -22.03 4.71 -2.29
N PHE A 257 -20.85 4.86 -1.68
CA PHE A 257 -20.70 4.90 -0.22
C PHE A 257 -20.30 6.27 0.34
N GLN A 258 -20.24 7.29 -0.52
CA GLN A 258 -20.16 8.70 -0.13
C GLN A 258 -18.91 9.05 0.70
N TYR A 259 -17.78 8.36 0.49
CA TYR A 259 -16.48 8.74 1.04
C TYR A 259 -15.90 9.96 0.30
N ASP A 260 -14.95 10.63 0.94
CA ASP A 260 -14.35 11.86 0.44
C ASP A 260 -13.49 11.56 -0.80
N SER A 261 -13.89 12.15 -1.92
CA SER A 261 -13.30 11.92 -3.24
C SER A 261 -11.88 12.48 -3.40
N LEU A 262 -11.39 13.34 -2.51
CA LEU A 262 -10.02 13.87 -2.55
C LEU A 262 -9.09 13.16 -1.56
N SER A 263 -9.66 12.44 -0.59
CA SER A 263 -8.90 11.74 0.44
C SER A 263 -8.32 10.40 -0.01
N LEU A 264 -9.07 9.64 -0.83
CA LEU A 264 -8.71 8.30 -1.24
C LEU A 264 -7.54 8.30 -2.23
N ARG A 265 -6.60 7.36 -2.05
CA ARG A 265 -5.45 7.20 -2.96
C ARG A 265 -5.16 5.73 -3.20
N ILE A 266 -5.08 5.36 -4.48
CA ILE A 266 -4.56 4.05 -4.90
C ILE A 266 -3.08 4.20 -5.18
N LEU A 267 -2.28 3.34 -4.56
CA LEU A 267 -0.83 3.38 -4.64
C LEU A 267 -0.33 1.99 -5.04
N TYR A 268 0.70 1.96 -5.88
CA TYR A 268 1.23 0.74 -6.49
C TYR A 268 2.65 0.52 -5.99
N ARG A 269 2.94 -0.62 -5.36
CA ARG A 269 4.20 -0.85 -4.65
C ARG A 269 5.45 -0.66 -5.50
N THR A 270 5.38 -0.97 -6.79
CA THR A 270 6.48 -0.84 -7.76
C THR A 270 6.85 0.61 -8.07
N LEU A 271 5.99 1.57 -7.73
CA LEU A 271 6.21 3.02 -7.93
C LEU A 271 6.71 3.74 -6.67
N TYR A 272 7.09 2.98 -5.63
CA TYR A 272 7.59 3.52 -4.37
C TYR A 272 8.80 2.71 -3.90
N THR A 273 9.76 3.41 -3.32
CA THR A 273 10.85 2.79 -2.57
C THR A 273 10.29 2.11 -1.31
N ASP A 274 11.05 1.19 -0.74
CA ASP A 274 10.68 0.50 0.50
C ASP A 274 10.40 1.50 1.63
N MET A 275 11.19 2.58 1.71
CA MET A 275 11.07 3.63 2.72
C MET A 275 9.81 4.49 2.53
N GLU A 276 9.50 4.92 1.31
CA GLU A 276 8.28 5.71 1.04
C GLU A 276 7.03 4.87 1.31
N TRP A 277 6.99 3.64 0.79
CA TRP A 277 5.86 2.74 0.99
C TRP A 277 5.62 2.47 2.48
N GLN A 278 6.70 2.25 3.22
CA GLN A 278 6.65 2.06 4.66
C GLN A 278 6.15 3.30 5.39
N GLY A 279 6.67 4.48 5.04
CA GLY A 279 6.24 5.75 5.62
C GLY A 279 4.74 6.01 5.42
N LEU A 280 4.22 5.70 4.24
CA LEU A 280 2.79 5.78 3.90
C LEU A 280 1.94 4.88 4.79
N VAL A 281 2.31 3.61 4.91
CA VAL A 281 1.60 2.64 5.74
C VAL A 281 1.62 3.07 7.21
N TYR A 282 2.77 3.48 7.72
CA TYR A 282 2.91 3.89 9.12
C TYR A 282 2.11 5.17 9.41
N ASN A 283 2.10 6.12 8.49
CA ASN A 283 1.29 7.32 8.65
C ASN A 283 -0.21 6.99 8.76
N GLU A 284 -0.75 6.13 7.91
CA GLU A 284 -2.16 5.74 8.01
C GLU A 284 -2.47 5.02 9.33
N LEU A 285 -1.66 4.03 9.70
CA LEU A 285 -1.90 3.21 10.88
C LEU A 285 -1.73 3.99 12.19
N THR A 286 -0.73 4.87 12.29
CA THR A 286 -0.55 5.75 13.47
C THR A 286 -1.70 6.74 13.64
N ASN A 287 -2.35 7.11 12.54
CA ASN A 287 -3.58 7.91 12.55
C ASN A 287 -4.86 7.06 12.67
N LYS A 288 -4.74 5.75 12.95
CA LYS A 288 -5.87 4.80 13.06
C LYS A 288 -6.79 4.80 11.83
N ARG A 289 -6.20 4.96 10.65
CA ARG A 289 -6.88 4.76 9.36
C ARG A 289 -6.50 3.38 8.83
N PRO A 290 -7.47 2.47 8.61
CA PRO A 290 -7.19 1.17 8.07
C PRO A 290 -6.79 1.30 6.59
N ILE A 291 -5.96 0.36 6.13
CA ILE A 291 -5.49 0.30 4.75
C ILE A 291 -6.11 -0.93 4.11
N LEU A 292 -6.80 -0.74 2.98
CA LEU A 292 -7.16 -1.84 2.10
C LEU A 292 -5.93 -2.19 1.28
N TYR A 293 -5.38 -3.39 1.49
CA TYR A 293 -4.20 -3.86 0.80
C TYR A 293 -4.57 -5.00 -0.13
N ALA A 294 -3.96 -5.05 -1.31
CA ALA A 294 -4.11 -6.17 -2.22
C ALA A 294 -2.77 -6.65 -2.76
N GLY A 295 -2.67 -7.97 -2.90
CA GLY A 295 -1.57 -8.65 -3.56
C GLY A 295 -2.07 -9.36 -4.81
N ASN A 296 -1.47 -9.04 -5.96
CA ASN A 296 -1.76 -9.70 -7.23
C ASN A 296 -0.53 -10.53 -7.64
N PRO A 297 -0.66 -11.85 -7.80
CA PRO A 297 0.42 -12.73 -8.24
C PRO A 297 0.93 -12.40 -9.65
N GLU A 298 2.24 -12.57 -9.87
CA GLU A 298 2.89 -12.37 -11.18
C GLU A 298 2.44 -13.39 -12.25
N ASP A 299 2.02 -14.58 -11.82
CA ASP A 299 1.52 -15.65 -12.69
C ASP A 299 0.08 -15.40 -13.19
N GLY A 300 -0.52 -14.25 -12.85
CA GLY A 300 -1.88 -13.88 -13.22
C GLY A 300 -2.97 -14.67 -12.49
N SER A 301 -2.61 -15.45 -11.46
CA SER A 301 -3.59 -16.07 -10.58
C SER A 301 -4.38 -15.03 -9.79
N SER A 302 -5.49 -15.45 -9.16
CA SER A 302 -6.43 -14.52 -8.50
C SER A 302 -5.73 -13.70 -7.41
N GLY A 303 -5.92 -12.38 -7.45
CA GLY A 303 -5.44 -11.48 -6.41
C GLY A 303 -6.22 -11.60 -5.11
N HIS A 304 -5.59 -11.19 -4.01
CA HIS A 304 -6.21 -11.19 -2.68
C HIS A 304 -6.23 -9.80 -2.08
N ALA A 305 -7.31 -9.47 -1.37
CA ALA A 305 -7.45 -8.23 -0.62
C ALA A 305 -7.68 -8.50 0.87
N PHE A 306 -7.05 -7.69 1.71
CA PHE A 306 -7.06 -7.79 3.17
C PHE A 306 -6.84 -6.41 3.80
N VAL A 307 -6.91 -6.31 5.14
CA VAL A 307 -6.86 -5.02 5.83
C VAL A 307 -5.63 -4.94 6.75
N PHE A 308 -4.84 -3.88 6.63
CA PHE A 308 -3.86 -3.52 7.65
C PHE A 308 -4.51 -2.58 8.66
N HIS A 309 -4.40 -2.90 9.96
CA HIS A 309 -5.04 -2.11 11.01
C HIS A 309 -4.33 -2.14 12.37
N GLY A 310 -3.02 -2.32 12.37
CA GLY A 310 -2.19 -2.27 13.57
C GLY A 310 -0.72 -2.30 13.20
N LEU A 311 0.16 -1.96 14.14
CA LEU A 311 1.60 -1.84 13.93
C LEU A 311 2.33 -2.25 15.20
N ASP A 312 3.32 -3.14 15.12
CA ASP A 312 4.19 -3.43 16.27
C ASP A 312 5.47 -2.58 16.27
N ALA A 313 6.18 -2.59 17.40
CA ALA A 313 7.41 -1.82 17.59
C ALA A 313 8.56 -2.23 16.64
N ASP A 314 8.49 -3.44 16.07
CA ASP A 314 9.43 -3.94 15.06
C ASP A 314 9.04 -3.54 13.64
N GLY A 315 7.91 -2.84 13.47
CA GLY A 315 7.43 -2.33 12.20
C GLY A 315 6.54 -3.31 11.41
N LYS A 316 6.11 -4.42 12.00
CA LYS A 316 5.18 -5.36 11.36
C LYS A 316 3.75 -4.85 11.44
N VAL A 317 2.98 -5.07 10.38
CA VAL A 317 1.58 -4.66 10.31
C VAL A 317 0.68 -5.76 10.83
N TYR A 318 -0.37 -5.40 11.57
CA TYR A 318 -1.44 -6.33 11.92
C TYR A 318 -2.37 -6.48 10.72
N VAL A 319 -2.55 -7.71 10.25
CA VAL A 319 -3.34 -8.06 9.08
C VAL A 319 -4.59 -8.81 9.49
N ASN A 320 -5.74 -8.34 9.00
CA ASN A 320 -6.99 -9.09 9.00
C ASN A 320 -7.24 -9.63 7.60
N TRP A 321 -7.25 -10.96 7.47
CA TRP A 321 -7.33 -11.64 6.18
C TRP A 321 -8.76 -11.74 5.64
N GLY A 322 -9.79 -11.40 6.44
CA GLY A 322 -11.19 -11.58 6.07
C GLY A 322 -11.64 -13.06 6.11
N TRP A 323 -11.07 -13.84 7.04
CA TRP A 323 -11.29 -15.29 7.16
C TRP A 323 -11.65 -15.71 8.59
N SER A 324 -12.62 -15.03 9.20
CA SER A 324 -13.07 -15.30 10.59
C SER A 324 -11.97 -15.19 11.65
N GLY A 325 -10.95 -14.36 11.41
CA GLY A 325 -9.80 -14.22 12.31
C GLY A 325 -8.75 -15.31 12.19
N SER A 326 -8.92 -16.26 11.27
CA SER A 326 -7.91 -17.26 10.97
C SER A 326 -6.66 -16.58 10.41
N CYS A 327 -5.52 -16.89 10.99
CA CYS A 327 -4.21 -16.30 10.71
C CYS A 327 -4.11 -14.78 10.88
N ASP A 328 -5.08 -14.10 11.50
CA ASP A 328 -4.94 -12.67 11.77
C ASP A 328 -3.76 -12.44 12.74
N GLY A 329 -2.89 -11.49 12.44
CA GLY A 329 -1.61 -11.38 13.15
C GLY A 329 -0.67 -10.31 12.61
N TYR A 330 0.53 -10.26 13.17
CA TYR A 330 1.58 -9.30 12.78
C TYR A 330 2.49 -9.90 11.73
N TYR A 331 2.64 -9.24 10.59
CA TYR A 331 3.43 -9.70 9.45
C TYR A 331 4.40 -8.62 8.96
N ASP A 332 5.59 -9.03 8.57
CA ASP A 332 6.54 -8.16 7.87
C ASP A 332 5.99 -7.89 6.46
N MET A 333 5.72 -6.62 6.17
CA MET A 333 5.28 -6.18 4.84
C MET A 333 6.47 -5.87 3.92
N ASN A 334 7.65 -5.56 4.47
CA ASN A 334 8.82 -5.15 3.71
C ASN A 334 9.50 -6.35 3.04
N ILE A 335 9.22 -7.56 3.54
CA ILE A 335 9.60 -8.81 2.88
C ILE A 335 8.87 -9.01 1.55
N LEU A 336 7.81 -8.24 1.24
CA LEU A 336 7.02 -8.39 0.03
C LEU A 336 7.52 -7.45 -1.08
N GLN A 337 8.68 -7.77 -1.67
CA GLN A 337 9.15 -7.05 -2.85
C GLN A 337 8.52 -7.64 -4.11
N PRO A 338 7.78 -6.85 -4.91
CA PRO A 338 7.32 -7.28 -6.23
C PRO A 338 8.50 -7.50 -7.17
N GLY A 339 8.42 -8.48 -8.07
CA GLY A 339 9.32 -8.55 -9.22
C GLY A 339 9.13 -7.31 -10.11
N SER A 340 10.18 -6.90 -10.84
CA SER A 340 10.12 -5.71 -11.71
C SER A 340 9.75 -6.02 -13.16
N GLU A 341 9.69 -7.30 -13.55
CA GLU A 341 9.63 -7.73 -14.95
C GLU A 341 8.29 -7.40 -15.64
N ALA A 342 7.14 -7.60 -14.98
CA ALA A 342 5.85 -7.20 -15.56
C ALA A 342 5.60 -5.68 -15.44
N ALA A 343 6.20 -5.01 -14.45
CA ALA A 343 6.14 -3.54 -14.35
C ALA A 343 6.84 -2.88 -15.56
N GLN A 344 7.96 -3.44 -16.01
CA GLN A 344 8.66 -3.00 -17.23
C GLN A 344 7.84 -3.20 -18.51
N LYS A 345 6.80 -4.05 -18.48
CA LYS A 345 5.87 -4.30 -19.59
C LYS A 345 4.55 -3.54 -19.48
N GLY A 346 4.42 -2.59 -18.55
CA GLY A 346 3.20 -1.80 -18.40
C GLY A 346 2.09 -2.43 -17.55
N ASP A 347 2.28 -3.66 -17.04
CA ASP A 347 1.27 -4.36 -16.23
C ASP A 347 1.50 -4.16 -14.73
N TYR A 348 1.02 -3.03 -14.22
CA TYR A 348 1.07 -2.67 -12.80
C TYR A 348 -0.13 -3.22 -12.01
N SER A 349 -1.12 -3.80 -12.70
CA SER A 349 -2.24 -4.52 -12.07
C SER A 349 -1.74 -5.74 -11.31
N SER A 350 -0.71 -6.38 -11.83
CA SER A 350 -0.14 -7.64 -11.34
C SER A 350 0.90 -7.43 -10.24
N TYR A 351 0.61 -6.59 -9.22
CA TYR A 351 1.49 -6.38 -8.06
C TYR A 351 0.74 -5.97 -6.79
N ASN A 352 1.51 -5.79 -5.71
CA ASN A 352 1.05 -5.21 -4.45
C ASN A 352 0.54 -3.78 -4.63
N GLN A 353 -0.64 -3.52 -4.11
CA GLN A 353 -1.33 -2.23 -4.16
C GLN A 353 -1.97 -1.93 -2.82
N MET A 354 -2.18 -0.65 -2.54
CA MET A 354 -2.99 -0.23 -1.40
C MET A 354 -3.92 0.91 -1.76
N LEU A 355 -5.10 0.90 -1.13
CA LEU A 355 -6.00 2.02 -1.05
C LEU A 355 -5.93 2.60 0.36
N ILE A 356 -5.56 3.87 0.46
CA ILE A 356 -5.42 4.61 1.72
C ILE A 356 -6.33 5.84 1.75
N GLY A 357 -6.34 6.54 2.89
CA GLY A 357 -7.00 7.84 2.99
C GLY A 357 -8.50 7.73 3.23
N PHE A 358 -9.00 6.61 3.74
CA PHE A 358 -10.41 6.45 4.08
C PHE A 358 -10.90 7.57 5.01
N ASN A 359 -11.75 8.46 4.49
CA ASN A 359 -12.39 9.54 5.23
C ASN A 359 -13.92 9.46 5.08
N PRO A 360 -14.69 9.14 6.14
CA PRO A 360 -16.14 8.95 6.10
C PRO A 360 -16.90 10.29 6.05
N SER A 361 -16.67 11.05 4.99
CA SER A 361 -17.34 12.33 4.71
C SER A 361 -17.54 12.46 3.21
N LYS A 362 -18.75 12.79 2.75
CA LYS A 362 -18.99 13.02 1.32
C LYS A 362 -18.27 14.27 0.79
N THR A 363 -18.26 15.31 1.61
CA THR A 363 -17.69 16.60 1.24
C THR A 363 -16.23 16.63 1.68
N PRO A 364 -15.28 16.86 0.75
CA PRO A 364 -13.90 17.12 1.11
C PRO A 364 -13.78 18.30 2.08
N ALA A 365 -12.75 18.29 2.93
CA ALA A 365 -12.49 19.42 3.82
C ALA A 365 -12.25 20.71 3.02
N GLU A 366 -12.57 21.87 3.61
CA GLU A 366 -12.26 23.16 2.99
C GLU A 366 -10.74 23.29 2.76
N GLY A 367 -10.36 23.61 1.52
CA GLY A 367 -8.96 23.66 1.09
C GLY A 367 -8.32 22.28 0.88
N ALA A 368 -9.09 21.19 0.87
CA ALA A 368 -8.61 19.91 0.38
C ALA A 368 -8.19 20.06 -1.08
N VAL A 369 -6.97 19.62 -1.36
CA VAL A 369 -6.39 19.64 -2.70
C VAL A 369 -6.50 18.27 -3.32
N ASP A 370 -6.60 18.26 -4.64
CA ASP A 370 -6.45 17.04 -5.41
C ASP A 370 -5.01 16.51 -5.29
N TYR A 371 -4.82 15.26 -5.69
CA TYR A 371 -3.52 14.67 -5.90
C TYR A 371 -3.53 13.85 -7.18
N SER A 372 -2.80 14.32 -8.18
CA SER A 372 -2.54 13.58 -9.40
C SER A 372 -1.50 12.50 -9.13
N SER A 373 -1.73 11.32 -9.70
CA SER A 373 -0.83 10.17 -9.54
C SER A 373 -0.48 9.68 -10.92
N TRP A 374 0.62 10.20 -11.46
CA TRP A 374 1.12 9.85 -12.78
C TRP A 374 2.40 9.04 -12.69
N TYR A 375 2.61 8.19 -13.67
CA TYR A 375 3.85 7.43 -13.77
C TYR A 375 4.24 7.20 -15.22
N THR A 376 5.54 6.97 -15.42
CA THR A 376 6.14 6.45 -16.64
C THR A 376 6.37 4.96 -16.51
N ASP A 377 6.04 4.22 -17.56
CA ASP A 377 6.21 2.77 -17.60
C ASP A 377 7.63 2.32 -17.99
N SER A 378 8.54 3.28 -18.17
CA SER A 378 9.92 3.10 -18.58
C SER A 378 10.83 4.02 -17.75
N ILE A 379 12.14 3.93 -17.96
CA ILE A 379 13.07 4.92 -17.42
C ILE A 379 12.80 6.24 -18.17
N CYS A 380 12.49 7.30 -17.43
CA CYS A 380 12.42 8.65 -17.98
C CYS A 380 13.81 9.27 -17.91
N ILE A 381 14.26 9.82 -19.04
CA ILE A 381 15.59 10.39 -19.19
C ILE A 381 15.46 11.83 -19.65
N LEU A 382 16.12 12.74 -18.92
CA LEU A 382 16.35 14.10 -19.40
C LEU A 382 17.80 14.21 -19.86
N SER A 383 18.00 14.67 -21.09
CA SER A 383 19.32 14.81 -21.69
C SER A 383 19.45 16.15 -22.42
N ILE A 384 20.68 16.48 -22.80
CA ILE A 384 20.95 17.61 -23.68
C ILE A 384 21.40 17.04 -25.01
N ASP A 385 20.74 17.45 -26.09
CA ASP A 385 21.23 17.28 -27.46
C ASP A 385 21.48 18.66 -28.07
N GLN A 386 22.74 18.92 -28.42
CA GLN A 386 23.23 20.25 -28.83
C GLN A 386 22.86 21.34 -27.81
N ASP A 387 21.86 22.16 -28.14
CA ASP A 387 21.36 23.27 -27.33
C ASP A 387 19.96 22.99 -26.74
N TYR A 388 19.39 21.80 -26.94
CA TYR A 388 18.04 21.46 -26.53
C TYR A 388 18.00 20.54 -25.31
N LEU A 389 17.06 20.80 -24.41
CA LEU A 389 16.63 19.83 -23.41
C LEU A 389 15.72 18.81 -24.10
N MET A 390 16.05 17.53 -23.93
CA MET A 390 15.30 16.40 -24.48
C MET A 390 14.64 15.63 -23.36
N LEU A 391 13.41 15.16 -23.60
CA LEU A 391 12.72 14.19 -22.75
C LEU A 391 12.57 12.88 -23.52
N THR A 392 13.12 11.81 -22.97
CA THR A 392 12.98 10.45 -23.51
C THR A 392 12.18 9.59 -22.52
N ALA A 393 11.08 9.00 -22.99
CA ALA A 393 10.25 8.06 -22.25
C ALA A 393 9.44 7.21 -23.23
N ARG A 394 8.87 6.07 -22.79
CA ARG A 394 7.93 5.28 -23.60
C ARG A 394 6.52 5.84 -23.50
N GLY A 395 5.91 5.76 -22.32
CA GLY A 395 4.60 6.35 -22.07
C GLY A 395 4.42 6.81 -20.63
N ILE A 396 3.48 7.73 -20.43
CA ILE A 396 3.02 8.21 -19.13
C ILE A 396 1.53 7.96 -18.98
N TYR A 397 1.07 7.64 -17.76
CA TYR A 397 -0.32 7.28 -17.55
C TYR A 397 -0.87 7.74 -16.20
N ASN A 398 -2.15 8.10 -16.19
CA ASN A 398 -2.91 8.44 -15.00
C ASN A 398 -3.22 7.17 -14.20
N ARG A 399 -2.72 7.05 -12.97
CA ARG A 399 -3.03 5.95 -12.03
C ARG A 399 -3.95 6.37 -10.90
N ASN A 400 -4.47 7.58 -10.94
CA ASN A 400 -5.59 7.92 -10.07
C ASN A 400 -6.84 7.13 -10.52
N TYR A 401 -7.75 6.83 -9.58
CA TYR A 401 -9.06 6.25 -9.91
C TYR A 401 -10.02 7.27 -10.53
N ARG A 402 -9.65 8.56 -10.49
CA ARG A 402 -10.34 9.70 -11.11
C ARG A 402 -9.69 10.09 -12.42
N SER A 403 -10.50 10.60 -13.34
CA SER A 403 -10.01 11.23 -14.57
C SER A 403 -9.21 12.49 -14.22
N PHE A 404 -8.10 12.70 -14.92
CA PHE A 404 -7.22 13.84 -14.72
C PHE A 404 -7.59 14.99 -15.64
N ARG A 405 -7.66 16.20 -15.07
CA ARG A 405 -7.66 17.47 -15.79
C ARG A 405 -6.59 18.37 -15.18
N GLY A 406 -5.80 19.01 -16.03
CA GLY A 406 -4.72 19.92 -15.72
C GLY A 406 -3.58 19.81 -16.74
N LYS A 407 -2.38 20.11 -16.27
CA LYS A 407 -1.17 20.28 -17.09
C LYS A 407 -0.15 19.19 -16.82
N ILE A 408 0.59 18.83 -17.86
CA ILE A 408 1.76 17.96 -17.83
C ILE A 408 2.92 18.77 -18.38
N PHE A 409 3.99 18.91 -17.61
CA PHE A 409 5.08 19.82 -17.97
C PHE A 409 6.39 19.44 -17.29
N ILE A 410 7.48 20.02 -17.78
CA ILE A 410 8.79 19.96 -17.12
C ILE A 410 8.93 21.23 -16.28
N ALA A 411 9.11 21.06 -14.97
CA ALA A 411 9.42 22.14 -14.04
C ALA A 411 10.93 22.28 -13.87
N MET A 412 11.46 23.47 -14.10
CA MET A 412 12.86 23.82 -13.89
C MET A 412 12.95 24.82 -12.74
N GLU A 413 13.29 24.34 -11.55
CA GLU A 413 13.39 25.16 -10.34
C GLU A 413 14.82 25.65 -10.14
N ASN A 414 15.02 26.96 -10.12
CA ASN A 414 16.35 27.54 -9.96
C ASN A 414 16.83 27.39 -8.51
N SER A 415 17.96 26.72 -8.31
CA SER A 415 18.51 26.42 -6.98
C SER A 415 18.99 27.67 -6.21
N ASN A 416 19.10 28.83 -6.86
CA ASN A 416 19.50 30.08 -6.22
C ASN A 416 18.33 30.84 -5.53
N GLY A 417 17.11 30.28 -5.53
CA GLY A 417 16.00 30.75 -4.70
C GLY A 417 15.27 32.01 -5.19
N LYS A 418 15.44 32.41 -6.45
CA LYS A 418 14.57 33.42 -7.08
C LYS A 418 13.50 32.69 -7.89
N GLU A 419 12.28 32.65 -7.39
CA GLU A 419 11.13 32.04 -8.10
C GLU A 419 10.94 32.62 -9.52
N ASP A 420 11.27 33.90 -9.72
CA ASP A 420 11.22 34.60 -11.01
C ASP A 420 12.13 33.99 -12.11
N ASP A 421 13.06 33.10 -11.74
CA ASP A 421 13.96 32.43 -12.66
C ASP A 421 13.54 30.98 -12.97
N ASN A 422 12.42 30.50 -12.40
CA ASN A 422 11.87 29.18 -12.70
C ASN A 422 11.29 29.12 -14.11
N VAL A 423 11.38 27.96 -14.76
CA VAL A 423 10.85 27.75 -16.12
C VAL A 423 9.95 26.52 -16.13
N ASN A 424 8.73 26.67 -16.67
CA ASN A 424 7.79 25.57 -16.88
C ASN A 424 7.61 25.33 -18.38
N ILE A 425 7.91 24.12 -18.84
CA ILE A 425 7.82 23.73 -20.25
C ILE A 425 6.59 22.83 -20.42
N LEU A 426 5.52 23.41 -20.94
CA LEU A 426 4.27 22.68 -21.17
C LEU A 426 4.48 21.55 -22.20
N ILE A 427 4.15 20.33 -21.80
CA ILE A 427 4.15 19.15 -22.68
C ILE A 427 2.73 18.86 -23.16
N TYR A 428 1.76 18.96 -22.27
CA TYR A 428 0.36 18.73 -22.58
C TYR A 428 -0.55 19.52 -21.64
N ASP A 429 -1.63 20.06 -22.18
CA ASP A 429 -2.70 20.69 -21.41
C ASP A 429 -4.04 20.03 -21.77
N THR A 430 -4.70 19.45 -20.77
CA THR A 430 -6.05 18.90 -20.97
C THR A 430 -7.14 19.97 -20.90
N GLU A 431 -6.78 21.22 -20.58
CA GLU A 431 -7.71 22.35 -20.47
C GLU A 431 -7.89 23.13 -21.78
N ASP A 432 -7.07 22.87 -22.79
CA ASP A 432 -7.21 23.48 -24.13
C ASP A 432 -8.55 23.07 -24.78
N GLU A 433 -9.06 23.85 -25.76
CA GLU A 433 -10.45 23.77 -26.29
C GLU A 433 -10.89 22.37 -26.79
N ASP A 434 -9.94 21.48 -27.10
CA ASP A 434 -10.15 20.09 -27.54
C ASP A 434 -9.82 19.01 -26.47
N GLY A 435 -9.39 19.43 -25.27
CA GLY A 435 -8.87 18.57 -24.21
C GLY A 435 -9.95 17.78 -23.45
N SER A 436 -9.99 16.47 -23.66
CA SER A 436 -10.77 15.55 -22.83
C SER A 436 -10.00 15.17 -21.56
N PRO A 437 -10.68 14.94 -20.41
CA PRO A 437 -10.02 14.39 -19.23
C PRO A 437 -9.29 13.08 -19.54
N VAL A 438 -8.10 12.89 -18.94
CA VAL A 438 -7.36 11.63 -19.10
C VAL A 438 -7.91 10.61 -18.12
N GLU A 439 -8.59 9.60 -18.65
CA GLU A 439 -9.21 8.54 -17.87
C GLU A 439 -8.20 7.69 -17.07
N PRO A 440 -8.62 7.05 -15.96
CA PRO A 440 -7.78 6.13 -15.21
C PRO A 440 -7.16 5.03 -16.08
N ASN A 441 -5.86 4.83 -15.96
CA ASN A 441 -4.98 3.94 -16.73
C ASN A 441 -4.74 4.34 -18.19
N TYR A 442 -5.24 5.50 -18.62
CA TYR A 442 -4.92 6.09 -19.92
C TYR A 442 -3.84 7.16 -19.78
N GLY A 443 -3.28 7.57 -20.92
CA GLY A 443 -2.22 8.56 -20.97
C GLY A 443 -1.64 8.68 -22.37
N PHE A 444 -0.35 8.99 -22.44
CA PHE A 444 0.33 9.39 -23.67
C PHE A 444 1.55 8.50 -23.91
N VAL A 445 1.80 8.18 -25.17
CA VAL A 445 3.04 7.55 -25.64
C VAL A 445 3.85 8.56 -26.41
N PHE A 446 5.18 8.54 -26.25
CA PHE A 446 6.08 9.50 -26.89
C PHE A 446 6.53 9.05 -28.28
N ASN A 447 6.51 7.75 -28.56
CA ASN A 447 6.73 7.20 -29.89
C ASN A 447 5.38 6.75 -30.47
N THR A 448 4.88 7.46 -31.47
CA THR A 448 3.60 7.17 -32.12
C THR A 448 3.70 6.15 -33.25
N GLU A 449 4.91 5.81 -33.70
CA GLU A 449 5.15 4.82 -34.76
C GLU A 449 5.32 3.42 -34.19
N ASP A 450 5.99 3.29 -33.04
CA ASP A 450 6.18 2.04 -32.32
C ASP A 450 6.05 2.27 -30.80
N HIS A 451 4.91 1.86 -30.25
CA HIS A 451 4.57 2.07 -28.84
C HIS A 451 5.40 1.21 -27.87
N GLU A 452 6.17 0.23 -28.37
CA GLU A 452 7.08 -0.57 -27.53
C GLU A 452 8.43 0.12 -27.32
N GLN A 453 8.77 1.09 -28.18
CA GLN A 453 10.04 1.81 -28.15
C GLN A 453 9.96 3.12 -27.35
N LEU A 454 11.11 3.58 -26.87
CA LEU A 454 11.22 4.92 -26.31
C LEU A 454 10.99 5.96 -27.42
N GLY A 455 10.26 7.03 -27.08
CA GLY A 455 10.18 8.25 -27.87
C GLY A 455 11.00 9.36 -27.24
N THR A 456 11.49 10.28 -28.05
CA THR A 456 12.24 11.45 -27.58
C THR A 456 11.59 12.72 -28.13
N VAL A 457 11.36 13.69 -27.26
CA VAL A 457 10.78 14.99 -27.62
C VAL A 457 11.72 16.13 -27.25
N GLU A 458 11.87 17.08 -28.17
CA GLU A 458 12.55 18.36 -27.92
C GLU A 458 11.67 19.23 -27.02
N CYS A 459 12.16 19.61 -25.84
CA CYS A 459 11.37 20.35 -24.85
C CYS A 459 11.58 21.86 -24.96
N ILE A 460 12.83 22.31 -24.91
CA ILE A 460 13.18 23.74 -24.99
C ILE A 460 14.59 23.91 -25.52
N ASN A 461 14.82 25.00 -26.24
CA ASN A 461 16.17 25.47 -26.55
C ASN A 461 16.77 26.16 -25.30
N LEU A 462 17.77 25.55 -24.69
CA LEU A 462 18.45 26.04 -23.49
C LEU A 462 19.28 27.31 -23.73
N ARG A 463 19.51 27.72 -24.98
CA ARG A 463 20.16 29.00 -25.32
C ARG A 463 19.18 30.16 -25.36
N ASP A 464 17.88 29.89 -25.39
CA ASP A 464 16.86 30.93 -25.27
C ASP A 464 17.07 31.75 -23.98
N ASN A 465 16.73 33.03 -24.05
CA ASN A 465 16.77 33.96 -22.93
C ASN A 465 15.74 33.62 -21.83
N THR A 466 14.77 32.77 -22.14
CA THR A 466 13.85 32.18 -21.15
C THR A 466 14.59 31.42 -20.05
N VAL A 467 15.66 30.68 -20.39
CA VAL A 467 16.49 29.95 -19.42
C VAL A 467 17.69 30.82 -19.07
N LYS A 468 17.73 31.41 -17.88
CA LYS A 468 18.88 32.24 -17.46
C LYS A 468 20.07 31.35 -17.03
N PRO A 469 21.31 31.89 -17.01
CA PRO A 469 22.43 31.18 -16.40
C PRO A 469 22.12 30.84 -14.94
N GLY A 470 22.35 29.59 -14.55
CA GLY A 470 21.94 29.09 -13.25
C GLY A 470 22.09 27.57 -13.11
N THR A 471 21.76 27.10 -11.92
CA THR A 471 21.59 25.67 -11.63
C THR A 471 20.11 25.42 -11.39
N TYR A 472 19.58 24.38 -12.03
CA TYR A 472 18.18 24.06 -12.04
C TYR A 472 17.97 22.61 -11.58
N LEU A 473 16.94 22.41 -10.76
CA LEU A 473 16.35 21.10 -10.52
C LEU A 473 15.24 20.90 -11.55
N VAL A 474 15.45 19.99 -12.48
CA VAL A 474 14.54 19.72 -13.59
C VAL A 474 13.74 18.47 -13.26
N THR A 475 12.42 18.61 -13.15
CA THR A 475 11.52 17.51 -12.75
C THR A 475 10.36 17.40 -13.74
N PHE A 476 10.04 16.17 -14.13
CA PHE A 476 8.83 15.92 -14.93
C PHE A 476 7.61 15.79 -14.02
N VAL A 477 6.61 16.65 -14.20
CA VAL A 477 5.51 16.86 -13.24
C VAL A 477 4.14 16.92 -13.93
N THR A 478 3.10 16.69 -13.13
CA THR A 478 1.70 16.98 -13.46
C THR A 478 1.11 17.94 -12.44
N GLN A 479 0.20 18.80 -12.86
CA GLN A 479 -0.57 19.65 -11.96
C GLN A 479 -2.03 19.63 -12.37
N GLY A 480 -2.87 18.99 -11.58
CA GLY A 480 -4.31 18.99 -11.75
C GLY A 480 -4.93 20.34 -11.43
N ILE A 481 -6.11 20.62 -11.99
CA ILE A 481 -6.86 21.89 -11.81
C ILE A 481 -7.23 22.24 -10.35
N HIS A 482 -7.09 21.27 -9.45
CA HIS A 482 -7.37 21.40 -8.02
C HIS A 482 -6.14 21.07 -7.16
N GLU A 483 -4.96 20.94 -7.78
CA GLU A 483 -3.69 20.82 -7.09
C GLU A 483 -3.05 22.19 -6.89
N ALA A 484 -2.67 22.51 -5.66
CA ALA A 484 -1.96 23.75 -5.37
C ALA A 484 -0.53 23.74 -5.92
N GLU A 485 0.12 22.59 -5.89
CA GLU A 485 1.50 22.40 -6.31
C GLU A 485 1.62 21.24 -7.30
N PRO A 486 2.61 21.25 -8.21
CA PRO A 486 2.85 20.14 -9.12
C PRO A 486 3.27 18.87 -8.39
N SER A 487 2.75 17.73 -8.85
CA SER A 487 3.09 16.39 -8.39
C SER A 487 4.09 15.73 -9.37
N PRO A 488 5.22 15.18 -8.87
CA PRO A 488 6.17 14.50 -9.74
C PRO A 488 5.62 13.23 -10.37
N ILE A 489 5.99 12.99 -11.62
CA ILE A 489 5.71 11.74 -12.32
C ILE A 489 6.68 10.66 -11.82
N ARG A 490 6.13 9.55 -11.34
CA ARG A 490 6.90 8.44 -10.78
C ARG A 490 7.39 7.48 -11.86
N GLN A 491 8.48 6.78 -11.62
CA GLN A 491 8.94 5.66 -12.45
C GLN A 491 9.12 4.39 -11.63
N ILE A 492 9.34 3.26 -12.32
CA ILE A 492 9.59 1.96 -11.68
C ILE A 492 10.74 2.10 -10.67
N GLY A 493 10.54 1.53 -9.48
CA GLY A 493 11.53 1.56 -8.39
C GLY A 493 11.35 2.74 -7.42
N GLY A 494 10.32 3.58 -7.60
CA GLY A 494 10.04 4.70 -6.70
C GLY A 494 10.84 5.96 -6.95
N LEU A 495 11.59 5.98 -8.05
CA LEU A 495 12.32 7.16 -8.47
C LEU A 495 11.38 8.16 -9.14
N ILE A 496 11.82 9.41 -9.17
CA ILE A 496 11.22 10.48 -9.96
C ILE A 496 12.23 10.89 -11.00
N CYS A 497 11.75 11.24 -12.19
CA CYS A 497 12.58 11.77 -13.27
C CYS A 497 13.06 13.18 -12.90
N GLN A 498 14.20 13.25 -12.22
CA GLN A 498 14.75 14.48 -11.67
C GLN A 498 16.24 14.62 -11.97
N TYR A 499 16.61 15.73 -12.59
CA TYR A 499 17.97 15.98 -13.07
C TYR A 499 18.44 17.35 -12.60
N LYS A 500 19.74 17.46 -12.36
CA LYS A 500 20.41 18.74 -12.14
C LYS A 500 20.92 19.24 -13.49
N LEU A 501 20.38 20.37 -13.94
CA LEU A 501 20.84 21.10 -15.11
C LEU A 501 21.68 22.31 -14.68
N VAL A 502 22.80 22.57 -15.35
CA VAL A 502 23.62 23.76 -15.17
C VAL A 502 23.77 24.48 -16.51
N LYS A 503 23.38 25.76 -16.55
CA LYS A 503 23.69 26.71 -17.63
C LYS A 503 24.71 27.72 -17.12
N GLY A 504 25.95 27.62 -17.57
CA GLY A 504 27.01 28.56 -17.26
C GLY A 504 26.77 29.93 -17.87
N ALA A 505 27.39 30.99 -17.32
CA ALA A 505 27.29 32.34 -17.86
C ALA A 505 27.94 32.49 -19.25
N ASN A 506 28.92 31.63 -19.56
CA ASN A 506 29.52 31.45 -20.89
C ASN A 506 28.63 30.60 -21.83
N GLY A 507 27.48 30.12 -21.33
CA GLY A 507 26.56 29.26 -22.05
C GLY A 507 26.96 27.77 -22.08
N GLU A 508 27.96 27.32 -21.31
CA GLU A 508 28.21 25.88 -21.15
C GLU A 508 27.00 25.19 -20.51
N LEU A 509 26.62 24.04 -21.04
CA LEU A 509 25.47 23.26 -20.59
C LEU A 509 25.91 21.91 -20.03
N SER A 510 25.34 21.50 -18.91
CA SER A 510 25.50 20.13 -18.41
C SER A 510 24.24 19.66 -17.69
N ILE A 511 23.94 18.38 -17.80
CA ILE A 511 22.82 17.74 -17.12
C ILE A 511 23.32 16.45 -16.48
N THR A 512 22.92 16.20 -15.25
CA THR A 512 23.30 15.01 -14.48
C THR A 512 22.09 14.52 -13.71
N GLU A 513 21.96 13.21 -13.53
CA GLU A 513 20.96 12.67 -12.62
C GLU A 513 21.17 13.27 -11.25
N SER A 514 20.12 13.88 -10.72
CA SER A 514 20.12 14.21 -9.30
C SER A 514 19.80 12.92 -8.57
N PRO A 515 20.48 12.58 -7.45
CA PRO A 515 19.88 11.64 -6.52
C PRO A 515 18.46 12.15 -6.31
N ALA A 516 17.46 11.30 -6.49
CA ALA A 516 16.11 11.66 -6.12
C ALA A 516 16.23 12.14 -4.66
N SER A 517 16.18 13.46 -4.43
CA SER A 517 15.95 13.94 -3.08
C SER A 517 14.66 13.24 -2.75
N THR A 518 14.63 12.38 -1.72
CA THR A 518 13.37 11.81 -1.24
C THR A 518 12.40 12.98 -1.19
N PRO A 519 11.47 13.12 -2.16
CA PRO A 519 10.34 13.96 -1.87
C PRO A 519 9.66 13.17 -0.76
N ILE A 520 8.81 13.80 0.03
CA ILE A 520 8.09 13.12 1.12
C ILE A 520 8.86 13.13 2.45
N THR A 521 9.36 14.29 2.86
CA THR A 521 9.05 14.75 4.24
C THR A 521 7.59 15.22 4.34
N ALA A 522 6.86 15.27 3.23
CA ALA A 522 5.44 15.58 3.14
C ALA A 522 4.70 14.76 2.05
N ILE A 523 4.50 13.46 2.24
CA ILE A 523 3.10 12.99 2.15
C ILE A 523 2.56 13.24 3.55
N THR A 524 2.31 14.51 3.81
CA THR A 524 1.08 14.81 4.49
C THR A 524 0.00 14.21 3.60
N SER A 525 -0.50 13.00 3.90
CA SER A 525 -1.90 12.67 3.61
C SER A 525 -2.63 13.96 3.91
N PRO A 526 -3.36 14.58 2.95
CA PRO A 526 -3.73 15.98 2.99
C PRO A 526 -4.02 16.25 4.44
N THR A 527 -3.10 16.97 5.10
CA THR A 527 -3.39 17.38 6.45
C THR A 527 -4.60 18.21 6.11
N ALA A 528 -5.80 17.71 6.40
CA ALA A 528 -6.87 18.57 6.79
C ALA A 528 -6.11 19.49 7.72
N LYS A 529 -5.84 20.72 7.27
CA LYS A 529 -5.24 21.73 8.12
C LYS A 529 -5.92 21.47 9.43
N GLN A 530 -5.17 21.27 10.51
CA GLN A 530 -5.78 21.31 11.82
C GLN A 530 -6.33 22.74 11.96
N VAL A 531 -7.44 23.02 11.30
CA VAL A 531 -8.42 24.03 11.62
C VAL A 531 -9.01 23.42 12.87
N GLY A 532 -8.31 23.59 14.00
CA GLY A 532 -8.46 22.81 15.22
C GLY A 532 -9.89 22.34 15.37
N THR A 533 -10.16 21.12 14.88
CA THR A 533 -11.54 20.66 14.82
C THR A 533 -11.85 20.40 16.27
N ARG A 534 -12.79 21.17 16.81
CA ARG A 534 -13.19 21.14 18.22
C ARG A 534 -13.93 19.83 18.53
N THR A 535 -13.51 18.70 17.96
CA THR A 535 -14.17 17.40 18.07
C THR A 535 -13.82 16.78 19.41
N PHE A 536 -14.87 16.47 20.17
CA PHE A 536 -14.77 15.80 21.46
C PHE A 536 -15.18 14.34 21.30
N TYR A 537 -14.45 13.46 21.97
CA TYR A 537 -14.73 12.04 22.07
C TYR A 537 -15.07 11.68 23.51
N ASP A 538 -15.87 10.64 23.75
CA ASP A 538 -15.99 10.05 25.08
C ASP A 538 -14.78 9.19 25.43
N LEU A 539 -14.75 8.64 26.66
CA LEU A 539 -13.67 7.77 27.12
C LEU A 539 -13.58 6.44 26.36
N ASN A 540 -14.61 6.08 25.58
CA ASN A 540 -14.64 4.91 24.72
C ASN A 540 -14.21 5.24 23.28
N GLY A 541 -13.78 6.48 23.02
CA GLY A 541 -13.31 6.91 21.71
C GLY A 541 -14.43 7.18 20.70
N ARG A 542 -15.69 7.28 21.14
CA ARG A 542 -16.81 7.66 20.26
C ARG A 542 -16.86 9.17 20.13
N ARG A 543 -17.00 9.70 18.91
CA ARG A 543 -17.22 11.13 18.68
C ARG A 543 -18.55 11.56 19.31
N VAL A 544 -18.53 12.58 20.17
CA VAL A 544 -19.72 13.07 20.90
C VAL A 544 -20.15 14.49 20.52
N GLY A 545 -19.32 15.24 19.80
CA GLY A 545 -19.69 16.58 19.32
C GLY A 545 -18.49 17.39 18.88
N ASN A 546 -18.73 18.64 18.49
CA ASN A 546 -17.71 19.60 18.04
C ASN A 546 -17.66 20.89 18.88
N ASN A 547 -18.34 20.93 20.02
CA ASN A 547 -18.35 22.09 20.92
C ASN A 547 -18.57 21.61 22.36
N LEU A 548 -17.68 21.96 23.29
CA LEU A 548 -17.79 21.55 24.69
C LEU A 548 -19.02 22.18 25.34
N ASP A 549 -19.38 23.41 24.97
CA ASP A 549 -20.45 24.19 25.63
C ASP A 549 -21.85 23.62 25.46
N ILE A 550 -22.06 22.72 24.50
CA ILE A 550 -23.33 22.01 24.25
C ILE A 550 -23.36 20.57 24.78
N LEU A 551 -22.23 20.02 25.24
CA LEU A 551 -22.17 18.67 25.83
C LEU A 551 -22.64 18.66 27.29
N GLY A 552 -23.09 17.52 27.79
CA GLY A 552 -23.41 17.34 29.21
C GLY A 552 -22.18 17.48 30.12
N LYS A 553 -22.37 17.47 31.44
CA LYS A 553 -21.24 17.35 32.39
C LYS A 553 -20.55 16.01 32.18
N GLY A 554 -19.22 15.99 32.08
CA GLY A 554 -18.50 14.76 31.77
C GLY A 554 -17.02 14.96 31.41
N VAL A 555 -16.33 13.84 31.24
CA VAL A 555 -14.93 13.80 30.78
C VAL A 555 -14.90 13.42 29.31
N TYR A 556 -14.23 14.26 28.52
CA TYR A 556 -14.12 14.14 27.07
C TYR A 556 -12.64 14.06 26.66
N ILE A 557 -12.36 13.52 25.49
CA ILE A 557 -11.04 13.52 24.88
C ILE A 557 -11.05 14.49 23.70
N LYS A 558 -10.11 15.44 23.70
CA LYS A 558 -9.85 16.35 22.59
C LYS A 558 -8.35 16.33 22.29
N ASP A 559 -7.97 16.08 21.04
CA ASP A 559 -6.56 16.01 20.62
C ASP A 559 -5.71 15.08 21.51
N GLY A 560 -6.29 13.93 21.90
CA GLY A 560 -5.64 12.95 22.79
C GLY A 560 -5.54 13.35 24.26
N LYS A 561 -6.08 14.50 24.67
CA LYS A 561 -6.05 15.00 26.06
C LYS A 561 -7.45 14.98 26.69
N LYS A 562 -7.51 14.65 27.98
CA LYS A 562 -8.75 14.72 28.78
C LYS A 562 -9.15 16.19 29.00
N VAL A 563 -10.40 16.51 28.72
CA VAL A 563 -11.04 17.80 28.95
C VAL A 563 -12.30 17.54 29.77
N MET A 564 -12.50 18.29 30.85
CA MET A 564 -13.63 18.13 31.75
C MET A 564 -14.60 19.30 31.55
N LYS A 565 -15.90 19.02 31.56
CA LYS A 565 -16.96 20.02 31.60
C LYS A 565 -17.81 19.87 32.86
#